data_AF-A0A024SCQ5-F1
#
_entry.id   AF-A0A024SCQ5-F1
#
_cell.length_a   1.000
_cell.length_b   1.000
_cell.length_c   1.000
_cell.angle_alpha   90.00
_cell.angle_beta   90.00
_cell.angle_gamma   90.00
#
_symmetry.space_group_name_H-M   'P 1'
#
loop_
_entity.id
_entity.type
_entity.pdbx_description
1 polymer ?
#
loop_
_entity_poly.entity_id
_entity_poly.type
_entity_poly.pdbx_seq_one_letter_code
_entity_poly.pdbx_strand_id
1 'polypeptide(L)'
;MAGQLRENRIARGNTPSGALDHVLHPDTPQSELDSKLWIVDRILEPQTLPHFLESTMFGTLSDGSPSSFTPLSEEIVMLIQQPLASWAPPPFDARHEIPMQQIAIRIGSHEDADRLIPISKELHAMKSRLWEGVMPLSERRWEELGLDSADNFHEACQYICAVTNVFHYLNLPPVKIALRETYNLIWGHLKDFEDAVNAKNRLEGQPEVQIAARWHEYIKAHYEFISARSHKWVIDSLERLRRPVLEELAVTPSPATNDFSSRQWTLTDRLHDLMENGAQADSAIFLPMDGYEGEGLAAQDDAPPRPDAAEPYRKLPISFSANTLARTGDYYLRLKYLSRTEFWLGQERGGMDVPPGLPTGFELLSDVAQTAQCQVRAQELTRRELRGEPVTFGQELWVTKANEYLGTETNFEWGYVAYRLSHDHTDEEWEAFKSKFEEDVQNWGRELTGVEVIRERSKVYWRDARDLGISDGDVDALRTQFQSFRESADFPSSVHKDILLAADKGVIDSYLRPTPQQNGFVMAIDADYDPNEIDGERADESPGYTGVVRVLGSLLWDDLGPLVFMQTQHLFELWPLAMKHPLGVYEGPLGRM
;
A
#
# COMPACT_ATOMS: atom_id res chain seq x y z
N MET A 1 9.06 35.01 8.69
CA MET A 1 9.67 34.25 7.57
C MET A 1 9.38 32.75 7.68
N ALA A 2 9.64 32.07 8.81
CA ALA A 2 9.33 30.63 8.96
C ALA A 2 7.83 30.27 8.83
N GLY A 3 6.92 31.11 9.36
CA GLY A 3 5.47 30.91 9.20
C GLY A 3 4.98 30.99 7.75
N GLN A 4 5.46 31.98 7.00
CA GLN A 4 5.10 32.19 5.60
C GLN A 4 5.61 31.08 4.67
N LEU A 5 6.81 30.55 4.93
CA LEU A 5 7.33 29.38 4.18
C LEU A 5 6.49 28.13 4.44
N ARG A 6 6.00 27.94 5.67
CA ARG A 6 5.09 26.85 6.02
C ARG A 6 3.73 27.00 5.34
N GLU A 7 3.15 28.20 5.36
CA GLU A 7 1.88 28.51 4.68
C GLU A 7 1.97 28.28 3.17
N ASN A 8 3.05 28.75 2.52
CA ASN A 8 3.27 28.54 1.09
C ASN A 8 3.39 27.05 0.74
N ARG A 9 4.10 26.27 1.56
CA ARG A 9 4.20 24.82 1.38
C ARG A 9 2.84 24.13 1.48
N ILE A 10 2.07 24.46 2.51
CA ILE A 10 0.71 23.92 2.70
C ILE A 10 -0.17 24.27 1.49
N ALA A 11 -0.10 25.52 1.01
CA ALA A 11 -0.87 25.96 -0.15
C ALA A 11 -0.51 25.23 -1.46
N ARG A 12 0.73 24.74 -1.61
CA ARG A 12 1.14 23.93 -2.77
C ARG A 12 0.62 22.50 -2.73
N GLY A 13 0.30 21.97 -1.54
CA GLY A 13 -0.25 20.61 -1.38
C GLY A 13 0.71 19.47 -1.76
N ASN A 14 2.00 19.73 -2.01
CA ASN A 14 2.95 18.72 -2.50
C ASN A 14 3.63 17.89 -1.40
N THR A 15 3.22 18.04 -0.14
CA THR A 15 3.89 17.38 1.01
C THR A 15 2.85 16.68 1.87
N PRO A 16 3.21 15.58 2.56
CA PRO A 16 2.22 14.80 3.28
C PRO A 16 1.56 15.64 4.38
N SER A 17 0.27 15.37 4.61
CA SER A 17 -0.58 16.14 5.52
C SER A 17 -0.39 15.76 6.99
N GLY A 18 0.24 14.60 7.26
CA GLY A 18 0.22 13.98 8.58
C GLY A 18 -1.02 13.11 8.82
N ALA A 19 -1.81 12.86 7.77
CA ALA A 19 -3.00 12.00 7.73
C ALA A 19 -4.19 12.41 8.62
N LEU A 20 -4.11 13.49 9.40
CA LEU A 20 -5.22 13.96 10.24
C LEU A 20 -6.46 14.34 9.42
N ASP A 21 -6.28 14.86 8.20
CA ASP A 21 -7.39 15.17 7.29
C ASP A 21 -8.05 13.93 6.67
N HIS A 22 -7.46 12.75 6.88
CA HIS A 22 -7.99 11.47 6.45
C HIS A 22 -8.66 10.69 7.59
N VAL A 23 -8.73 11.25 8.80
CA VAL A 23 -9.43 10.66 9.95
C VAL A 23 -10.68 11.46 10.23
N LEU A 24 -11.81 10.78 10.37
CA LEU A 24 -13.08 11.43 10.67
C LEU A 24 -13.11 11.85 12.14
N HIS A 25 -13.23 13.15 12.38
CA HIS A 25 -13.33 13.70 13.73
C HIS A 25 -14.76 14.21 14.01
N PRO A 26 -15.21 14.22 15.28
CA PRO A 26 -16.53 14.75 15.63
C PRO A 26 -16.77 16.21 15.23
N ASP A 27 -15.70 16.98 15.03
CA ASP A 27 -15.68 18.38 14.63
C ASP A 27 -15.32 18.60 13.15
N THR A 28 -15.25 17.54 12.34
CA THR A 28 -15.00 17.66 10.89
C THR A 28 -16.07 18.56 10.23
N PRO A 29 -15.68 19.62 9.50
CA PRO A 29 -16.62 20.52 8.83
C PRO A 29 -17.50 19.79 7.80
N GLN A 30 -18.76 20.22 7.65
CA GLN A 30 -19.69 19.60 6.68
C GLN A 30 -19.14 19.58 5.26
N SER A 31 -18.41 20.61 4.83
CA SER A 31 -17.78 20.65 3.51
C SER A 31 -16.71 19.56 3.30
N GLU A 32 -16.07 19.10 4.38
CA GLU A 32 -15.11 17.98 4.34
C GLU A 32 -15.83 16.63 4.44
N LEU A 33 -16.93 16.55 5.21
CA LEU A 33 -17.79 15.37 5.23
C LEU A 33 -18.33 15.06 3.83
N ASP A 34 -18.76 16.09 3.10
CA ASP A 34 -19.38 15.93 1.78
C ASP A 34 -18.36 15.71 0.65
N SER A 35 -17.06 15.99 0.87
CA SER A 35 -16.04 15.92 -0.20
C SER A 35 -15.35 14.56 -0.32
N LYS A 36 -15.36 13.76 0.74
CA LYS A 36 -14.70 12.45 0.84
C LYS A 36 -15.71 11.35 1.12
N LEU A 37 -15.44 10.16 0.60
CA LEU A 37 -16.12 8.96 1.09
C LEU A 37 -15.40 8.48 2.35
N TRP A 38 -16.15 8.30 3.44
CA TRP A 38 -15.66 7.84 4.73
C TRP A 38 -16.04 6.39 4.93
N ILE A 39 -15.07 5.54 5.27
CA ILE A 39 -15.29 4.12 5.54
C ILE A 39 -14.63 3.72 6.86
N VAL A 40 -15.11 2.65 7.45
CA VAL A 40 -14.60 2.16 8.73
C VAL A 40 -13.33 1.35 8.50
N ASP A 41 -12.23 1.78 9.11
CA ASP A 41 -10.96 1.08 9.04
C ASP A 41 -10.92 -0.12 9.98
N ARG A 42 -10.62 -1.29 9.42
CA ARG A 42 -10.18 -2.46 10.19
C ARG A 42 -8.67 -2.30 10.38
N ILE A 43 -8.27 -1.89 11.58
CA ILE A 43 -6.89 -1.42 11.85
C ILE A 43 -5.84 -2.45 11.41
N LEU A 44 -6.07 -3.74 11.70
CA LEU A 44 -5.40 -4.86 11.03
C LEU A 44 -6.23 -5.28 9.82
N GLU A 45 -5.59 -5.51 8.69
CA GLU A 45 -6.30 -6.02 7.52
C GLU A 45 -6.75 -7.47 7.73
N PRO A 46 -8.01 -7.84 7.44
CA PRO A 46 -8.55 -9.19 7.70
C PRO A 46 -7.73 -10.35 7.13
N GLN A 47 -7.20 -10.18 5.92
CA GLN A 47 -6.39 -11.18 5.23
C GLN A 47 -5.03 -11.45 5.91
N THR A 48 -4.62 -10.63 6.89
CA THR A 48 -3.45 -10.92 7.73
C THR A 48 -3.57 -12.29 8.42
N LEU A 49 -4.78 -12.72 8.78
CA LEU A 49 -5.03 -13.99 9.45
C LEU A 49 -4.81 -15.21 8.55
N PRO A 50 -5.48 -15.34 7.38
CA PRO A 50 -5.19 -16.45 6.47
C PRO A 50 -3.71 -16.46 6.05
N HIS A 51 -3.09 -15.30 5.81
CA HIS A 51 -1.67 -15.22 5.46
C HIS A 51 -0.74 -15.67 6.59
N PHE A 52 -1.09 -15.39 7.85
CA PHE A 52 -0.40 -15.95 9.00
C PHE A 52 -0.54 -17.47 9.06
N LEU A 53 -1.75 -18.01 8.89
CA LEU A 53 -1.96 -19.47 8.90
C LEU A 53 -1.18 -20.17 7.79
N GLU A 54 -1.19 -19.63 6.57
CA GLU A 54 -0.35 -20.08 5.45
C GLU A 54 1.14 -20.06 5.83
N SER A 55 1.61 -18.96 6.43
CA SER A 55 3.00 -18.84 6.89
C SER A 55 3.35 -19.94 7.91
N THR A 56 2.44 -20.29 8.82
CA THR A 56 2.68 -21.39 9.76
C THR A 56 2.73 -22.77 9.10
N MET A 57 2.02 -22.97 7.99
CA MET A 57 1.97 -24.23 7.22
C MET A 57 3.16 -24.39 6.27
N PHE A 58 3.60 -23.31 5.62
CA PHE A 58 4.70 -23.35 4.66
C PHE A 58 6.06 -23.09 5.31
N GLY A 59 6.09 -22.40 6.45
CA GLY A 59 7.32 -21.94 7.10
C GLY A 59 8.01 -20.79 6.37
N THR A 60 7.28 -20.05 5.54
CA THR A 60 7.75 -18.84 4.85
C THR A 60 7.10 -17.61 5.51
N LEU A 61 7.89 -16.61 5.89
CA LEU A 61 7.42 -15.34 6.45
C LEU A 61 6.96 -14.38 5.34
N SER A 62 6.33 -13.27 5.72
CA SER A 62 5.80 -12.23 4.82
C SER A 62 6.88 -11.52 3.98
N ASP A 63 8.15 -11.65 4.32
CA ASP A 63 9.27 -11.11 3.53
C ASP A 63 9.89 -12.17 2.59
N GLY A 64 9.32 -13.38 2.55
CA GLY A 64 9.82 -14.52 1.80
C GLY A 64 10.95 -15.29 2.51
N SER A 65 11.37 -14.86 3.70
CA SER A 65 12.40 -15.56 4.48
C SER A 65 11.84 -16.80 5.20
N PRO A 66 12.66 -17.82 5.49
CA PRO A 66 12.21 -18.97 6.26
C PRO A 66 11.96 -18.58 7.72
N SER A 67 10.84 -19.05 8.27
CA SER A 67 10.52 -18.95 9.71
C SER A 67 11.59 -19.67 10.56
N SER A 68 11.88 -19.13 11.75
CA SER A 68 12.73 -19.81 12.73
C SER A 68 12.08 -21.07 13.32
N PHE A 69 10.79 -21.27 13.07
CA PHE A 69 10.04 -22.43 13.53
C PHE A 69 9.77 -23.41 12.39
N THR A 70 9.84 -24.71 12.68
CA THR A 70 9.44 -25.76 11.73
C THR A 70 7.98 -25.60 11.30
N PRO A 71 7.60 -25.84 10.04
CA PRO A 71 6.21 -25.80 9.61
C PRO A 71 5.29 -26.70 10.46
N LEU A 72 4.06 -26.24 10.70
CA LEU A 72 3.02 -27.02 11.37
C LEU A 72 2.30 -27.93 10.38
N SER A 73 1.79 -29.07 10.87
CA SER A 73 0.92 -29.91 10.04
C SER A 73 -0.43 -29.24 9.82
N GLU A 74 -1.05 -29.52 8.68
CA GLU A 74 -2.41 -29.07 8.36
C GLU A 74 -3.42 -29.46 9.44
N GLU A 75 -3.28 -30.66 10.02
CA GLU A 75 -4.15 -31.13 11.11
C GLU A 75 -4.13 -30.18 12.31
N ILE A 76 -2.96 -29.70 12.75
CA ILE A 76 -2.84 -28.76 13.87
C ILE A 76 -3.50 -27.43 13.52
N VAL A 77 -3.29 -26.93 12.30
CA VAL A 77 -3.86 -25.67 11.85
C VAL A 77 -5.38 -25.76 11.76
N MET A 78 -5.93 -26.90 11.32
CA MET A 78 -7.38 -27.11 11.24
C MET A 78 -8.09 -27.15 12.61
N LEU A 79 -7.36 -27.43 13.71
CA LEU A 79 -7.95 -27.39 15.06
C LEU A 79 -8.39 -25.98 15.47
N ILE A 80 -7.78 -24.92 14.91
CA ILE A 80 -8.12 -23.53 15.25
C ILE A 80 -9.56 -23.17 14.83
N GLN A 81 -10.10 -23.89 13.84
CA GLN A 81 -11.46 -23.71 13.32
C GLN A 81 -12.49 -24.57 14.05
N GLN A 82 -12.07 -25.40 15.01
CA GLN A 82 -12.95 -26.31 15.75
C GLN A 82 -13.16 -25.82 17.20
N PRO A 83 -14.33 -26.08 17.80
CA PRO A 83 -14.55 -25.80 19.21
C PRO A 83 -13.55 -26.57 20.08
N LEU A 84 -12.95 -25.94 21.09
CA LEU A 84 -11.96 -26.61 21.94
C LEU A 84 -12.51 -27.90 22.58
N ALA A 85 -13.78 -27.90 22.99
CA ALA A 85 -14.47 -29.05 23.57
C ALA A 85 -14.52 -30.29 22.66
N SER A 86 -14.34 -30.15 21.34
CA SER A 86 -14.38 -31.30 20.42
C SER A 86 -13.07 -32.09 20.35
N TRP A 87 -11.94 -31.52 20.80
CA TRP A 87 -10.62 -32.13 20.60
C TRP A 87 -9.63 -31.91 21.75
N ALA A 88 -9.78 -30.85 22.54
CA ALA A 88 -8.81 -30.47 23.56
C ALA A 88 -9.03 -31.23 24.88
N PRO A 89 -7.96 -31.60 25.60
CA PRO A 89 -8.09 -32.24 26.92
C PRO A 89 -8.42 -31.22 28.03
N PRO A 90 -8.76 -31.68 29.25
CA PRO A 90 -8.95 -30.81 30.41
C PRO A 90 -7.75 -29.88 30.66
N PRO A 91 -7.98 -28.61 31.06
CA PRO A 91 -9.29 -28.00 31.41
C PRO A 91 -10.03 -27.37 30.22
N PHE A 92 -9.60 -27.61 28.98
CA PHE A 92 -10.14 -26.97 27.78
C PHE A 92 -11.36 -27.71 27.19
N ASP A 93 -11.59 -28.95 27.61
CA ASP A 93 -12.66 -29.85 27.16
C ASP A 93 -14.09 -29.34 27.44
N ALA A 94 -14.25 -28.33 28.29
CA ALA A 94 -15.53 -27.67 28.56
C ALA A 94 -15.78 -26.39 27.74
N ARG A 95 -14.78 -25.88 27.00
CA ARG A 95 -14.87 -24.61 26.27
C ARG A 95 -15.43 -24.81 24.87
N HIS A 96 -16.55 -24.17 24.54
CA HIS A 96 -17.22 -24.31 23.23
C HIS A 96 -16.78 -23.24 22.22
N GLU A 97 -15.82 -22.41 22.61
CA GLU A 97 -15.29 -21.33 21.78
C GLU A 97 -14.49 -21.92 20.62
N ILE A 98 -14.66 -21.32 19.43
CA ILE A 98 -13.83 -21.57 18.26
C ILE A 98 -12.72 -20.50 18.25
N PRO A 99 -11.44 -20.87 18.44
CA PRO A 99 -10.35 -19.90 18.52
C PRO A 99 -10.30 -18.93 17.33
N MET A 100 -10.50 -19.43 16.11
CA MET A 100 -10.51 -18.59 14.90
C MET A 100 -11.59 -17.51 14.91
N GLN A 101 -12.78 -17.83 15.43
CA GLN A 101 -13.87 -16.85 15.57
C GLN A 101 -13.52 -15.77 16.59
N GLN A 102 -12.92 -16.18 17.72
CA GLN A 102 -12.47 -15.25 18.76
C GLN A 102 -11.39 -14.28 18.25
N ILE A 103 -10.51 -14.76 17.36
CA ILE A 103 -9.50 -13.95 16.69
C ILE A 103 -10.14 -13.00 15.67
N ALA A 104 -11.04 -13.51 14.82
CA ALA A 104 -11.72 -12.72 13.78
C ALA A 104 -12.53 -11.55 14.38
N ILE A 105 -13.21 -11.77 15.52
CA ILE A 105 -13.92 -10.74 16.28
C ILE A 105 -13.03 -9.52 16.56
N ARG A 106 -11.72 -9.73 16.84
CA ARG A 106 -10.79 -8.66 17.21
C ARG A 106 -10.39 -7.75 16.05
N ILE A 107 -10.46 -8.23 14.80
CA ILE A 107 -10.06 -7.46 13.63
C ILE A 107 -11.14 -6.47 13.19
N GLY A 108 -12.39 -6.89 13.23
CA GLY A 108 -13.51 -6.04 12.86
C GLY A 108 -14.83 -6.76 13.05
N SER A 109 -15.56 -6.40 14.10
CA SER A 109 -16.90 -6.89 14.37
C SER A 109 -17.68 -5.86 15.19
N HIS A 110 -19.02 -5.95 15.18
CA HIS A 110 -19.87 -5.16 16.07
C HIS A 110 -19.64 -5.47 17.55
N GLU A 111 -19.10 -6.65 17.85
CA GLU A 111 -18.77 -7.08 19.21
C GLU A 111 -17.54 -6.36 19.76
N ASP A 112 -16.69 -5.78 18.90
CA ASP A 112 -15.42 -5.15 19.27
C ASP A 112 -15.12 -3.91 18.41
N ALA A 113 -16.10 -3.01 18.33
CA ALA A 113 -16.04 -1.83 17.50
C ALA A 113 -15.18 -0.68 18.08
N ASP A 114 -14.77 -0.77 19.35
CA ASP A 114 -14.10 0.31 20.09
C ASP A 114 -12.77 0.77 19.45
N ARG A 115 -12.16 -0.09 18.63
CA ARG A 115 -10.89 0.16 17.94
C ARG A 115 -11.07 0.47 16.46
N LEU A 116 -12.29 0.57 15.96
CA LEU A 116 -12.55 0.89 14.56
C LEU A 116 -12.53 2.40 14.33
N ILE A 117 -11.86 2.85 13.27
CA ILE A 117 -11.62 4.27 13.03
C ILE A 117 -12.15 4.64 11.63
N PRO A 118 -13.10 5.58 11.50
CA PRO A 118 -13.54 5.99 10.19
C PRO A 118 -12.46 6.85 9.51
N ILE A 119 -12.06 6.46 8.30
CA ILE A 119 -11.03 7.11 7.50
C ILE A 119 -11.51 7.37 6.07
N SER A 120 -10.80 8.22 5.33
CA SER A 120 -11.13 8.42 3.92
C SER A 120 -10.84 7.16 3.10
N LYS A 121 -11.67 6.90 2.09
CA LYS A 121 -11.53 5.74 1.20
C LYS A 121 -10.17 5.68 0.48
N GLU A 122 -9.63 6.83 0.09
CA GLU A 122 -8.32 6.94 -0.55
C GLU A 122 -7.19 6.46 0.38
N LEU A 123 -7.22 6.86 1.65
CA LEU A 123 -6.24 6.43 2.65
C LEU A 123 -6.36 4.92 2.88
N HIS A 124 -7.58 4.40 3.03
CA HIS A 124 -7.82 2.98 3.20
C HIS A 124 -7.33 2.18 1.98
N ALA A 125 -7.66 2.58 0.76
CA ALA A 125 -7.24 1.87 -0.45
C ALA A 125 -5.71 1.79 -0.57
N MET A 126 -5.02 2.90 -0.29
CA MET A 126 -3.55 2.88 -0.24
C MET A 126 -3.06 2.00 0.92
N LYS A 127 -3.66 2.09 2.12
CA LYS A 127 -3.27 1.28 3.28
C LYS A 127 -3.34 -0.22 2.97
N SER A 128 -4.49 -0.71 2.49
CA SER A 128 -4.70 -2.13 2.23
C SER A 128 -3.71 -2.68 1.19
N ARG A 129 -3.45 -1.91 0.13
CA ARG A 129 -2.44 -2.22 -0.88
C ARG A 129 -1.03 -2.36 -0.29
N LEU A 130 -0.58 -1.36 0.46
CA LEU A 130 0.75 -1.38 1.08
C LEU A 130 0.87 -2.51 2.10
N TRP A 131 -0.22 -2.81 2.80
CA TRP A 131 -0.28 -3.88 3.78
C TRP A 131 0.00 -5.24 3.16
N GLU A 132 -0.46 -5.51 1.93
CA GLU A 132 -0.14 -6.76 1.22
C GLU A 132 1.15 -6.71 0.41
N GLY A 133 1.93 -5.63 0.52
CA GLY A 133 3.15 -5.45 -0.25
C GLY A 133 2.88 -5.33 -1.75
N VAL A 134 1.68 -4.93 -2.15
CA VAL A 134 1.39 -4.56 -3.54
C VAL A 134 1.95 -3.15 -3.78
N MET A 135 2.65 -2.95 -4.89
CA MET A 135 3.29 -1.67 -5.18
C MET A 135 2.27 -0.53 -5.22
N PRO A 136 2.59 0.68 -4.70
CA PRO A 136 1.70 1.84 -4.72
C PRO A 136 1.25 2.21 -6.13
N LEU A 137 2.18 2.13 -7.09
CA LEU A 137 1.96 2.40 -8.51
C LEU A 137 2.99 1.59 -9.30
N SER A 138 2.56 0.92 -10.37
CA SER A 138 3.47 0.21 -11.27
C SER A 138 4.33 1.19 -12.07
N GLU A 139 5.51 0.73 -12.52
CA GLU A 139 6.39 1.52 -13.37
C GLU A 139 5.65 1.93 -14.65
N ARG A 140 4.87 1.01 -15.21
CA ARG A 140 4.06 1.27 -16.40
C ARG A 140 3.09 2.42 -16.15
N ARG A 141 2.37 2.38 -15.04
CA ARG A 141 1.37 3.40 -14.73
C ARG A 141 2.01 4.76 -14.46
N TRP A 142 3.18 4.79 -13.83
CA TRP A 142 3.96 6.02 -13.66
C TRP A 142 4.30 6.69 -15.01
N GLU A 143 4.71 5.90 -16.00
CA GLU A 143 5.00 6.40 -17.36
C GLU A 143 3.74 6.86 -18.11
N GLU A 144 2.65 6.10 -18.03
CA GLU A 144 1.38 6.45 -18.67
C GLU A 144 0.80 7.77 -18.15
N LEU A 145 0.98 8.04 -16.86
CA LEU A 145 0.61 9.30 -16.21
C LEU A 145 1.65 10.42 -16.46
N GLY A 146 2.80 10.10 -17.05
CA GLY A 146 3.85 11.07 -17.34
C GLY A 146 4.41 11.74 -16.09
N LEU A 147 4.49 11.02 -14.96
CA LEU A 147 4.83 11.59 -13.65
C LEU A 147 6.29 12.09 -13.54
N ASP A 148 7.17 11.70 -14.46
CA ASP A 148 8.51 12.29 -14.59
C ASP A 148 8.48 13.70 -15.23
N SER A 149 7.35 14.12 -15.80
CA SER A 149 7.19 15.44 -16.40
C SER A 149 7.17 16.55 -15.35
N ALA A 150 7.86 17.64 -15.65
CA ALA A 150 7.81 18.86 -14.85
C ALA A 150 6.39 19.41 -14.68
N ASP A 151 5.49 19.17 -15.62
CA ASP A 151 4.10 19.65 -15.58
C ASP A 151 3.23 18.81 -14.63
N ASN A 152 3.58 17.54 -14.43
CA ASN A 152 2.85 16.60 -13.57
C ASN A 152 3.49 16.45 -12.18
N PHE A 153 4.41 17.37 -11.81
CA PHE A 153 5.13 17.33 -10.53
C PHE A 153 4.19 17.25 -9.32
N HIS A 154 3.10 18.01 -9.32
CA HIS A 154 2.12 18.00 -8.24
C HIS A 154 1.47 16.62 -8.07
N GLU A 155 1.04 16.02 -9.18
CA GLU A 155 0.41 14.70 -9.20
C GLU A 155 1.38 13.61 -8.74
N ALA A 156 2.64 13.65 -9.19
CA ALA A 156 3.68 12.74 -8.73
C ALA A 156 3.89 12.86 -7.21
N CYS A 157 3.89 14.08 -6.67
CA CYS A 157 3.93 14.30 -5.23
C CYS A 157 2.71 13.75 -4.50
N GLN A 158 1.50 13.75 -5.07
CA GLN A 158 0.30 13.20 -4.41
C GLN A 158 0.44 11.70 -4.15
N TYR A 159 0.97 10.92 -5.11
CA TYR A 159 1.24 9.50 -4.90
C TYR A 159 2.26 9.26 -3.77
N ILE A 160 3.32 10.07 -3.72
CA ILE A 160 4.34 10.00 -2.65
C ILE A 160 3.73 10.36 -1.28
N CYS A 161 2.88 11.40 -1.26
CA CYS A 161 2.18 11.84 -0.06
C CYS A 161 1.22 10.76 0.45
N ALA A 162 0.47 10.11 -0.45
CA ALA A 162 -0.49 9.07 -0.09
C ALA A 162 0.19 7.89 0.61
N VAL A 163 1.32 7.41 0.09
CA VAL A 163 2.12 6.34 0.74
C VAL A 163 2.59 6.78 2.12
N THR A 164 3.15 7.98 2.24
CA THR A 164 3.66 8.49 3.53
C THR A 164 2.52 8.71 4.54
N ASN A 165 1.35 9.16 4.07
CA ASN A 165 0.17 9.38 4.91
C ASN A 165 -0.39 8.09 5.50
N VAL A 166 -0.28 6.94 4.82
CA VAL A 166 -0.62 5.64 5.45
C VAL A 166 0.18 5.43 6.74
N PHE A 167 1.49 5.68 6.72
CA PHE A 167 2.31 5.50 7.91
C PHE A 167 2.14 6.62 8.93
N HIS A 168 1.81 7.84 8.50
CA HIS A 168 1.37 8.86 9.46
C HIS A 168 0.14 8.41 10.22
N TYR A 169 -0.88 7.90 9.50
CA TYR A 169 -2.10 7.37 10.11
C TYR A 169 -1.79 6.23 11.09
N LEU A 170 -1.07 5.20 10.66
CA LEU A 170 -0.72 4.05 11.52
C LEU A 170 0.11 4.44 12.75
N ASN A 171 0.83 5.57 12.69
CA ASN A 171 1.62 6.11 13.81
C ASN A 171 0.89 7.20 14.62
N LEU A 172 -0.35 7.57 14.30
CA LEU A 172 -1.13 8.44 15.16
C LEU A 172 -1.29 7.75 16.52
N PRO A 173 -1.12 8.46 17.66
CA PRO A 173 -1.16 7.83 18.98
C PRO A 173 -2.38 6.91 19.22
N PRO A 174 -3.64 7.33 18.95
CA PRO A 174 -4.78 6.43 19.16
C PRO A 174 -4.76 5.19 18.24
N VAL A 175 -4.32 5.35 16.98
CA VAL A 175 -4.25 4.26 16.00
C VAL A 175 -3.18 3.25 16.40
N LYS A 176 -1.99 3.73 16.78
CA LYS A 176 -0.88 2.89 17.24
C LYS A 176 -1.26 2.09 18.48
N ILE A 177 -1.95 2.72 19.44
CA ILE A 177 -2.45 2.05 20.65
C ILE A 177 -3.44 0.95 20.26
N ALA A 178 -4.43 1.27 19.42
CA ALA A 178 -5.44 0.32 18.99
C ALA A 178 -4.87 -0.85 18.17
N LEU A 179 -3.87 -0.60 17.33
CA LEU A 179 -3.13 -1.63 16.59
C LEU A 179 -2.43 -2.60 17.54
N ARG A 180 -1.70 -2.07 18.54
CA ARG A 180 -1.03 -2.88 19.57
C ARG A 180 -2.01 -3.67 20.42
N GLU A 181 -3.09 -3.04 20.88
CA GLU A 181 -4.12 -3.71 21.68
C GLU A 181 -4.78 -4.85 20.89
N THR A 182 -5.14 -4.61 19.62
CA THR A 182 -5.70 -5.64 18.75
C THR A 182 -4.74 -6.81 18.58
N TYR A 183 -3.47 -6.52 18.29
CA TYR A 183 -2.43 -7.55 18.19
C TYR A 183 -2.31 -8.35 19.50
N ASN A 184 -2.26 -7.70 20.67
CA ASN A 184 -2.08 -8.35 21.96
C ASN A 184 -3.28 -9.25 22.32
N LEU A 185 -4.50 -8.84 21.95
CA LEU A 185 -5.70 -9.67 22.11
C LEU A 185 -5.65 -10.92 21.23
N ILE A 186 -5.23 -10.79 19.97
CA ILE A 186 -5.02 -11.93 19.07
C ILE A 186 -3.94 -12.85 19.62
N TRP A 187 -2.82 -12.30 20.08
CA TRP A 187 -1.74 -13.05 20.72
C TRP A 187 -2.26 -13.87 21.91
N GLY A 188 -3.11 -13.28 22.77
CA GLY A 188 -3.72 -13.96 23.90
C GLY A 188 -4.61 -15.14 23.48
N HIS A 189 -5.44 -14.96 22.46
CA HIS A 189 -6.27 -16.04 21.90
C HIS A 189 -5.42 -17.17 21.29
N LEU A 190 -4.35 -16.82 20.59
CA LEU A 190 -3.39 -17.79 20.04
C LEU A 190 -2.64 -18.53 21.15
N LYS A 191 -2.38 -17.87 22.29
CA LYS A 191 -1.75 -18.49 23.45
C LYS A 191 -2.67 -19.50 24.13
N ASP A 192 -3.95 -19.17 24.29
CA ASP A 192 -4.96 -20.11 24.79
C ASP A 192 -5.10 -21.34 23.88
N PHE A 193 -5.09 -21.13 22.56
CA PHE A 193 -5.07 -22.22 21.58
C PHE A 193 -3.80 -23.07 21.67
N GLU A 194 -2.62 -22.43 21.75
CA GLU A 194 -1.33 -23.10 21.93
C GLU A 194 -1.31 -23.99 23.18
N ASP A 195 -1.83 -23.50 24.31
CA ASP A 195 -1.85 -24.25 25.56
C ASP A 195 -2.75 -25.50 25.46
N ALA A 196 -3.87 -25.40 24.74
CA ALA A 196 -4.75 -26.53 24.44
C ALA A 196 -4.10 -27.56 23.51
N VAL A 197 -3.44 -27.13 22.43
CA VAL A 197 -2.69 -28.01 21.52
C VAL A 197 -1.54 -28.69 22.28
N ASN A 198 -0.79 -27.96 23.08
CA ASN A 198 0.31 -28.53 23.85
C ASN A 198 -0.16 -29.49 24.93
N ALA A 199 -1.34 -29.27 25.53
CA ALA A 199 -1.94 -30.25 26.43
C ALA A 199 -2.26 -31.56 25.71
N LYS A 200 -2.80 -31.50 24.49
CA LYS A 200 -3.02 -32.68 23.63
C LYS A 200 -1.70 -33.35 23.25
N ASN A 201 -0.72 -32.59 22.76
CA ASN A 201 0.57 -33.11 22.33
C ASN A 201 1.32 -33.83 23.46
N ARG A 202 1.27 -33.30 24.69
CA ARG A 202 1.85 -33.98 25.86
C ARG A 202 1.21 -35.34 26.16
N LEU A 203 -0.09 -35.51 25.92
CA LEU A 203 -0.78 -36.80 26.09
C LEU A 203 -0.44 -37.78 24.96
N GLU A 204 -0.22 -37.28 23.75
CA GLU A 204 0.04 -38.07 22.55
C GLU A 204 1.54 -38.30 22.28
N GLY A 205 2.42 -37.73 23.11
CA GLY A 205 3.87 -37.81 22.94
C GLY A 205 4.39 -37.03 21.73
N GLN A 206 3.66 -35.99 21.29
CA GLN A 206 4.03 -35.11 20.18
C GLN A 206 4.82 -33.89 20.69
N PRO A 207 5.64 -33.24 19.83
CA PRO A 207 6.34 -32.00 20.17
C PRO A 207 5.40 -30.85 20.52
N GLU A 208 5.79 -29.99 21.46
CA GLU A 208 5.06 -28.76 21.73
C GLU A 208 5.23 -27.75 20.59
N VAL A 209 4.19 -26.95 20.37
CA VAL A 209 4.11 -25.88 19.39
C VAL A 209 4.20 -24.52 20.08
N GLN A 210 4.61 -23.50 19.32
CA GLN A 210 4.75 -22.11 19.77
C GLN A 210 4.01 -21.18 18.81
N ILE A 211 2.69 -21.21 18.83
CA ILE A 211 1.82 -20.49 17.90
C ILE A 211 1.82 -18.98 18.20
N ALA A 212 1.78 -18.60 19.48
CA ALA A 212 1.81 -17.20 19.86
C ALA A 212 3.16 -16.53 19.50
N ALA A 213 4.27 -17.29 19.60
CA ALA A 213 5.58 -16.82 19.17
C ALA A 213 5.71 -16.70 17.64
N ARG A 214 5.06 -17.60 16.88
CA ARG A 214 4.97 -17.49 15.41
C ARG A 214 4.20 -16.25 14.97
N TRP A 215 3.13 -15.89 15.67
CA TRP A 215 2.39 -14.66 15.39
C TRP A 215 3.27 -13.42 15.55
N HIS A 216 4.05 -13.38 16.63
CA HIS A 216 5.05 -12.32 16.82
C HIS A 216 6.09 -12.29 15.70
N GLU A 217 6.70 -13.44 15.36
CA GLU A 217 7.68 -13.51 14.29
C GLU A 217 7.10 -13.05 12.94
N TYR A 218 5.89 -13.51 12.61
CA TYR A 218 5.20 -13.18 11.38
C TYR A 218 4.87 -11.68 11.29
N ILE A 219 4.23 -11.10 12.31
CA ILE A 219 3.87 -9.67 12.29
C ILE A 219 5.11 -8.78 12.29
N LYS A 220 6.16 -9.18 12.98
CA LYS A 220 7.43 -8.45 12.96
C LYS A 220 8.03 -8.41 11.56
N ALA A 221 8.16 -9.56 10.92
CA ALA A 221 8.63 -9.65 9.54
C ALA A 221 7.72 -8.84 8.60
N HIS A 222 6.40 -8.85 8.84
CA HIS A 222 5.42 -8.12 8.01
C HIS A 222 5.59 -6.62 8.11
N TYR A 223 5.64 -6.09 9.34
CA TYR A 223 5.81 -4.67 9.61
C TYR A 223 7.14 -4.13 9.07
N GLU A 224 8.22 -4.89 9.26
CA GLU A 224 9.54 -4.56 8.72
C GLU A 224 9.51 -4.53 7.19
N PHE A 225 8.90 -5.53 6.56
CA PHE A 225 8.77 -5.65 5.11
C PHE A 225 7.97 -4.49 4.50
N ILE A 226 6.73 -4.26 4.94
CA ILE A 226 5.87 -3.24 4.33
C ILE A 226 6.41 -1.83 4.56
N SER A 227 7.04 -1.59 5.72
CA SER A 227 7.69 -0.30 6.01
C SER A 227 8.91 -0.08 5.13
N ALA A 228 9.78 -1.08 4.99
CA ALA A 228 10.99 -0.96 4.21
C ALA A 228 10.69 -0.81 2.71
N ARG A 229 9.71 -1.57 2.18
CA ARG A 229 9.32 -1.52 0.77
C ARG A 229 8.65 -0.20 0.41
N SER A 230 7.71 0.26 1.24
CA SER A 230 7.05 1.56 1.04
C SER A 230 8.03 2.73 1.12
N HIS A 231 8.97 2.69 2.07
CA HIS A 231 10.02 3.71 2.19
C HIS A 231 10.90 3.74 0.94
N LYS A 232 11.36 2.57 0.47
CA LYS A 232 12.17 2.48 -0.75
C LYS A 232 11.43 3.05 -1.96
N TRP A 233 10.17 2.65 -2.17
CA TRP A 233 9.38 3.15 -3.30
C TRP A 233 9.26 4.68 -3.27
N VAL A 234 9.03 5.27 -2.08
CA VAL A 234 9.00 6.74 -1.90
C VAL A 234 10.35 7.37 -2.24
N ILE A 235 11.46 6.84 -1.73
CA ILE A 235 12.80 7.42 -1.97
C ILE A 235 13.19 7.31 -3.45
N ASP A 236 12.98 6.15 -4.07
CA ASP A 236 13.28 5.96 -5.50
C ASP A 236 12.46 6.94 -6.36
N SER A 237 11.17 7.11 -6.05
CA SER A 237 10.28 8.06 -6.73
C SER A 237 10.71 9.52 -6.52
N LEU A 238 11.13 9.88 -5.30
CA LEU A 238 11.66 11.22 -5.01
C LEU A 238 12.92 11.51 -5.81
N GLU A 239 13.84 10.54 -5.96
CA GLU A 239 15.06 10.72 -6.73
C GLU A 239 14.82 10.90 -8.23
N ARG A 240 13.79 10.24 -8.79
CA ARG A 240 13.34 10.47 -10.17
C ARG A 240 12.94 11.93 -10.40
N LEU A 241 12.19 12.51 -9.47
CA LEU A 241 11.75 13.92 -9.55
C LEU A 241 12.87 14.91 -9.22
N ARG A 242 13.78 14.54 -8.31
CA ARG A 242 14.82 15.42 -7.79
C ARG A 242 15.94 15.68 -8.79
N ARG A 243 16.39 14.64 -9.51
CA ARG A 243 17.54 14.74 -10.41
C ARG A 243 17.34 15.79 -11.51
N PRO A 244 16.22 15.80 -12.28
CA PRO A 244 15.99 16.83 -13.30
C PRO A 244 15.94 18.24 -12.72
N VAL A 245 15.36 18.41 -11.53
CA VAL A 245 15.26 19.73 -10.87
C VAL A 245 16.64 20.25 -10.45
N LEU A 246 17.53 19.38 -9.95
CA LEU A 246 18.91 19.75 -9.61
C LEU A 246 19.74 20.09 -10.86
N GLU A 247 19.61 19.29 -11.92
CA GLU A 247 20.30 19.51 -13.19
C GLU A 247 19.88 20.85 -13.81
N GLU A 248 18.58 21.15 -13.79
CA GLU A 248 18.05 22.42 -14.30
C GLU A 248 18.49 23.62 -13.46
N LEU A 249 18.49 23.47 -12.13
CA LEU A 249 18.95 24.53 -11.22
C LEU A 249 20.43 24.86 -11.44
N ALA A 250 21.27 23.87 -11.74
CA ALA A 250 22.70 24.05 -11.99
C ALA A 250 23.01 24.84 -13.28
N VAL A 251 22.16 24.73 -14.30
CA VAL A 251 22.32 25.47 -15.56
C VAL A 251 21.55 26.80 -15.60
N THR A 252 20.72 27.07 -14.59
CA THR A 252 19.94 28.31 -14.50
C THR A 252 20.84 29.47 -14.08
N PRO A 253 20.99 30.54 -14.90
CA PRO A 253 21.90 31.64 -14.60
C PRO A 253 21.52 32.36 -13.31
N SER A 254 22.52 32.66 -12.47
CA SER A 254 22.33 33.56 -11.34
C SER A 254 22.05 34.99 -11.85
N PRO A 255 20.95 35.63 -11.42
CA PRO A 255 20.66 37.00 -11.78
C PRO A 255 21.77 37.96 -11.31
N ALA A 256 21.93 39.08 -12.02
CA ALA A 256 22.92 40.11 -11.68
C ALA A 256 22.59 40.88 -10.38
N THR A 257 21.37 40.70 -9.87
CA THR A 257 20.89 41.21 -8.57
C THR A 257 20.87 40.08 -7.54
N ASN A 258 20.91 40.42 -6.25
CA ASN A 258 20.76 39.44 -5.14
C ASN A 258 19.36 38.80 -5.03
N ASP A 259 18.52 38.91 -6.07
CA ASP A 259 17.13 38.45 -6.08
C ASP A 259 16.99 37.22 -6.98
N PHE A 260 16.41 36.13 -6.49
CA PHE A 260 16.18 34.93 -7.31
C PHE A 260 15.21 35.18 -8.47
N SER A 261 15.47 34.56 -9.62
CA SER A 261 14.51 34.55 -10.73
C SER A 261 13.25 33.74 -10.38
N SER A 262 12.14 33.99 -11.08
CA SER A 262 10.91 33.20 -10.90
C SER A 262 11.13 31.70 -11.15
N ARG A 263 12.00 31.36 -12.10
CA ARG A 263 12.37 29.98 -12.37
C ARG A 263 13.19 29.38 -11.23
N GLN A 264 14.17 30.11 -10.70
CA GLN A 264 14.92 29.67 -9.52
C GLN A 264 14.00 29.43 -8.32
N TRP A 265 13.06 30.33 -8.06
CA TRP A 265 12.05 30.13 -7.01
C TRP A 265 11.20 28.87 -7.23
N THR A 266 10.77 28.62 -8.46
CA THR A 266 10.00 27.41 -8.78
C THR A 266 10.81 26.14 -8.51
N LEU A 267 12.08 26.12 -8.93
CA LEU A 267 12.96 24.96 -8.72
C LEU A 267 13.29 24.76 -7.24
N THR A 268 13.55 25.83 -6.49
CA THR A 268 13.84 25.74 -5.05
C THR A 268 12.59 25.35 -4.25
N ASP A 269 11.40 25.80 -4.63
CA ASP A 269 10.14 25.35 -4.04
C ASP A 269 9.92 23.84 -4.26
N ARG A 270 10.16 23.34 -5.49
CA ARG A 270 10.10 21.90 -5.79
C ARG A 270 11.10 21.11 -4.96
N LEU A 271 12.34 21.56 -4.87
CA LEU A 271 13.36 20.90 -4.03
C LEU A 271 12.95 20.90 -2.55
N HIS A 272 12.39 21.99 -2.06
CA HIS A 272 11.88 22.05 -0.69
C HIS A 272 10.74 21.06 -0.46
N ASP A 273 9.81 20.92 -1.41
CA ASP A 273 8.73 19.93 -1.33
C ASP A 273 9.30 18.50 -1.33
N LEU A 274 10.25 18.18 -2.22
CA LEU A 274 10.90 16.87 -2.27
C LEU A 274 11.75 16.58 -1.01
N MET A 275 12.38 17.59 -0.41
CA MET A 275 13.09 17.43 0.85
C MET A 275 12.12 17.14 1.99
N GLU A 276 11.00 17.85 2.08
CA GLU A 276 10.01 17.62 3.12
C GLU A 276 9.37 16.24 2.99
N ASN A 277 9.02 15.80 1.77
CA ASN A 277 8.56 14.43 1.52
C ASN A 277 9.59 13.40 2.02
N GLY A 278 10.87 13.57 1.66
CA GLY A 278 11.93 12.68 2.10
C GLY A 278 12.11 12.67 3.62
N ALA A 279 12.04 13.83 4.28
CA ALA A 279 12.19 13.93 5.74
C ALA A 279 11.03 13.28 6.50
N GLN A 280 9.80 13.47 6.01
CA GLN A 280 8.63 12.82 6.58
C GLN A 280 8.66 11.31 6.32
N ALA A 281 8.97 10.86 5.10
CA ALA A 281 9.13 9.43 4.79
C ALA A 281 10.21 8.76 5.66
N ASP A 282 11.38 9.40 5.81
CA ASP A 282 12.50 8.86 6.59
C ASP A 282 12.14 8.66 8.06
N SER A 283 11.35 9.56 8.64
CA SER A 283 11.00 9.55 10.06
C SER A 283 9.64 8.91 10.38
N ALA A 284 8.71 8.82 9.43
CA ALA A 284 7.37 8.32 9.68
C ALA A 284 7.13 6.90 9.19
N ILE A 285 7.79 6.43 8.12
CA ILE A 285 7.55 5.09 7.56
C ILE A 285 8.24 4.04 8.44
N PHE A 286 7.60 3.69 9.53
CA PHE A 286 7.97 2.67 10.51
C PHE A 286 6.70 2.14 11.17
N LEU A 287 6.74 0.88 11.59
CA LEU A 287 5.73 0.25 12.45
C LEU A 287 6.44 -0.42 13.63
N PRO A 288 6.89 0.35 14.63
CA PRO A 288 7.58 -0.22 15.78
C PRO A 288 6.62 -1.05 16.63
N MET A 289 7.09 -2.21 17.09
CA MET A 289 6.31 -3.13 17.94
C MET A 289 6.53 -2.87 19.45
N ASP A 290 6.68 -1.62 19.87
CA ASP A 290 6.88 -1.29 21.29
C ASP A 290 5.64 -1.55 22.15
N GLY A 291 5.78 -2.40 23.17
CA GLY A 291 4.70 -2.85 24.05
C GLY A 291 3.84 -3.99 23.48
N TYR A 292 4.25 -4.60 22.36
CA TYR A 292 3.59 -5.77 21.81
C TYR A 292 4.02 -7.03 22.57
N GLU A 293 3.09 -7.97 22.76
CA GLU A 293 3.39 -9.27 23.35
C GLU A 293 4.38 -10.04 22.48
N GLY A 294 5.41 -10.61 23.13
CA GLY A 294 6.54 -11.25 22.48
C GLY A 294 7.73 -10.32 22.18
N GLU A 295 7.54 -8.99 22.21
CA GLU A 295 8.61 -8.02 21.96
C GLU A 295 9.29 -7.57 23.26
N GLY A 296 10.60 -7.36 23.23
CA GLY A 296 11.38 -6.90 24.39
C GLY A 296 11.37 -5.38 24.58
N LEU A 297 10.85 -4.64 23.61
CA LEU A 297 10.79 -3.18 23.62
C LEU A 297 9.56 -2.69 24.39
N ALA A 298 9.77 -2.01 25.51
CA ALA A 298 8.69 -1.38 26.26
C ALA A 298 8.03 -0.24 25.45
N ALA A 299 6.73 -0.04 25.66
CA ALA A 299 5.95 1.04 25.07
C ALA A 299 6.62 2.41 25.28
N GLN A 300 6.72 3.20 24.21
CA GLN A 300 7.37 4.51 24.17
C GLN A 300 6.41 5.65 23.84
N ASP A 301 5.10 5.46 24.02
CA ASP A 301 4.09 6.47 23.65
C ASP A 301 4.29 7.79 24.39
N ASP A 302 4.77 7.74 25.64
CA ASP A 302 5.11 8.88 26.48
C ASP A 302 6.63 9.11 26.60
N ALA A 303 7.43 8.63 25.64
CA ALA A 303 8.87 8.80 25.68
C ALA A 303 9.23 10.30 25.86
N PRO A 304 10.01 10.65 26.90
CA PRO A 304 10.32 12.04 27.17
C PRO A 304 11.14 12.60 26.02
N PRO A 305 11.06 13.93 25.76
CA PRO A 305 12.01 14.59 24.91
C PRO A 305 13.44 14.27 25.36
N ARG A 306 14.36 14.20 24.40
CA ARG A 306 15.77 13.96 24.73
C ARG A 306 16.29 15.04 25.69
N PRO A 307 17.28 14.72 26.55
CA PRO A 307 17.83 15.70 27.50
C PRO A 307 18.37 16.98 26.84
N ASP A 308 18.84 16.87 25.60
CA ASP A 308 19.36 17.96 24.77
C ASP A 308 18.32 18.48 23.75
N ALA A 309 17.03 18.20 23.92
CA ALA A 309 15.98 18.67 22.99
C ALA A 309 15.87 20.20 22.92
N ALA A 310 16.41 20.92 23.90
CA ALA A 310 16.51 22.39 23.88
C ALA A 310 17.62 22.91 22.94
N GLU A 311 18.56 22.05 22.53
CA GLU A 311 19.64 22.44 21.63
C GLU A 311 19.10 22.67 20.19
N PRO A 312 19.54 23.72 19.50
CA PRO A 312 19.03 24.06 18.16
C PRO A 312 19.49 23.11 17.03
N TYR A 313 20.38 22.15 17.36
CA TYR A 313 21.00 21.18 16.46
C TYR A 313 21.28 19.86 17.18
N ARG A 314 21.21 18.75 16.44
CA ARG A 314 21.73 17.45 16.90
C ARG A 314 23.09 17.14 16.26
N LYS A 315 24.15 17.18 17.07
CA LYS A 315 25.53 16.90 16.64
C LYS A 315 25.89 15.43 16.60
N LEU A 316 25.23 14.60 17.41
CA LEU A 316 25.45 13.15 17.46
C LEU A 316 24.55 12.43 16.46
N PRO A 317 24.94 11.24 15.95
CA PRO A 317 24.06 10.42 15.12
C PRO A 317 22.72 10.15 15.78
N ILE A 318 21.66 9.97 14.98
CA ILE A 318 20.31 9.68 15.46
C ILE A 318 20.28 8.38 16.27
N SER A 319 19.46 8.36 17.31
CA SER A 319 19.14 7.18 18.10
C SER A 319 17.68 6.83 17.88
N PHE A 320 17.38 5.59 17.48
CA PHE A 320 16.01 5.19 17.19
C PHE A 320 15.09 5.37 18.41
N SER A 321 13.87 5.84 18.15
CA SER A 321 12.77 5.86 19.10
C SER A 321 11.51 5.37 18.41
N ALA A 322 10.72 4.55 19.11
CA ALA A 322 9.41 4.13 18.62
C ALA A 322 8.36 5.25 18.71
N ASN A 323 8.63 6.32 19.46
CA ASN A 323 7.82 7.52 19.48
C ASN A 323 8.07 8.36 18.22
N THR A 324 7.06 8.47 17.36
CA THR A 324 7.17 9.18 16.08
C THR A 324 7.49 10.67 16.26
N LEU A 325 6.90 11.35 17.25
CA LEU A 325 7.19 12.77 17.49
C LEU A 325 8.65 12.98 17.93
N ALA A 326 9.15 12.14 18.83
CA ALA A 326 10.55 12.19 19.25
C ALA A 326 11.50 11.90 18.08
N ARG A 327 11.20 10.86 17.29
CA ARG A 327 11.99 10.46 16.12
C ARG A 327 12.02 11.54 15.05
N THR A 328 10.88 12.14 14.71
CA THR A 328 10.78 13.24 13.75
C THR A 328 11.51 14.48 14.23
N GLY A 329 11.30 14.90 15.48
CA GLY A 329 12.02 16.04 16.06
C GLY A 329 13.54 15.84 16.02
N ASP A 330 13.98 14.63 16.31
CA ASP A 330 15.39 14.25 16.27
C ASP A 330 15.98 14.32 14.85
N TYR A 331 15.26 13.75 13.90
CA TYR A 331 15.62 13.75 12.48
C TYR A 331 15.81 15.17 11.95
N TYR A 332 14.86 16.08 12.17
CA TYR A 332 14.97 17.46 11.67
C TYR A 332 16.13 18.23 12.31
N LEU A 333 16.38 18.04 13.61
CA LEU A 333 17.53 18.66 14.29
C LEU A 333 18.86 18.14 13.73
N ARG A 334 18.93 16.86 13.36
CA ARG A 334 20.11 16.24 12.76
C ARG A 334 20.30 16.70 11.31
N LEU A 335 19.24 16.68 10.50
CA LEU A 335 19.26 17.15 9.12
C LEU A 335 19.72 18.60 9.03
N LYS A 336 19.21 19.46 9.92
CA LYS A 336 19.61 20.87 9.99
C LYS A 336 21.10 21.03 10.34
N TYR A 337 21.63 20.19 11.23
CA TYR A 337 23.06 20.19 11.55
C TYR A 337 23.90 19.76 10.35
N LEU A 338 23.58 18.60 9.75
CA LEU A 338 24.33 18.04 8.63
C LEU A 338 24.26 18.93 7.40
N SER A 339 23.12 19.57 7.12
CA SER A 339 22.99 20.52 6.00
C SER A 339 23.98 21.69 6.13
N ARG A 340 24.23 22.17 7.34
CA ARG A 340 25.20 23.24 7.60
C ARG A 340 26.64 22.74 7.53
N THR A 341 26.90 21.54 8.03
CA THR A 341 28.23 20.92 7.98
C THR A 341 28.64 20.58 6.55
N GLU A 342 27.76 19.96 5.77
CA GLU A 342 27.97 19.66 4.35
C GLU A 342 28.24 20.93 3.54
N PHE A 343 27.45 21.97 3.78
CA PHE A 343 27.67 23.27 3.16
C PHE A 343 29.05 23.85 3.52
N TRP A 344 29.45 23.77 4.79
CA TRP A 344 30.74 24.28 5.25
C TRP A 344 31.94 23.51 4.69
N LEU A 345 31.84 22.17 4.62
CA LEU A 345 32.88 21.30 4.08
C LEU A 345 32.98 21.36 2.54
N GLY A 346 31.87 21.62 1.86
CA GLY A 346 31.79 21.70 0.40
C GLY A 346 32.41 22.95 -0.21
N GLN A 347 32.91 23.90 0.59
CA GLN A 347 33.60 25.09 0.08
C GLN A 347 35.09 24.80 -0.14
N GLU A 348 35.57 24.86 -1.39
CA GLU A 348 37.01 24.95 -1.67
C GLU A 348 37.55 26.27 -1.12
N ARG A 349 38.14 26.24 0.07
CA ARG A 349 38.80 27.42 0.65
C ARG A 349 40.27 27.45 0.22
N GLY A 350 40.57 28.34 -0.72
CA GLY A 350 41.94 28.74 -1.07
C GLY A 350 42.65 29.49 0.07
N GLY A 351 42.99 28.80 1.16
CA GLY A 351 44.01 29.23 2.12
C GLY A 351 43.67 30.37 3.09
N MET A 352 42.42 30.57 3.50
CA MET A 352 42.06 31.55 4.54
C MET A 352 41.79 30.90 5.91
N ASP A 353 42.37 31.49 6.96
CA ASP A 353 42.32 31.04 8.36
C ASP A 353 40.90 30.82 8.91
N VAL A 354 40.79 29.82 9.78
CA VAL A 354 39.55 29.28 10.36
C VAL A 354 39.04 30.18 11.50
N PRO A 355 37.85 30.82 11.39
CA PRO A 355 37.20 31.41 12.57
C PRO A 355 36.57 30.29 13.42
N PRO A 356 36.66 30.33 14.76
CA PRO A 356 36.03 29.35 15.62
C PRO A 356 34.50 29.52 15.64
N GLY A 357 33.76 28.53 15.12
CA GLY A 357 32.29 28.45 15.19
C GLY A 357 31.63 28.03 13.86
N LEU A 358 30.47 27.39 13.91
CA LEU A 358 29.63 27.16 12.72
C LEU A 358 29.18 28.52 12.16
N PRO A 359 29.26 28.77 10.84
CA PRO A 359 28.85 30.05 10.27
C PRO A 359 27.41 30.39 10.66
N THR A 360 27.24 31.53 11.33
CA THR A 360 25.94 32.09 11.64
C THR A 360 25.45 32.94 10.47
N GLY A 361 24.78 32.31 9.51
CA GLY A 361 23.80 32.97 8.64
C GLY A 361 24.30 33.54 7.30
N PHE A 362 23.43 33.37 6.29
CA PHE A 362 23.14 34.16 5.09
C PHE A 362 24.23 34.75 4.18
N GLU A 363 25.48 34.95 4.62
CA GLU A 363 26.53 35.63 3.83
C GLU A 363 27.14 34.75 2.70
N LEU A 364 26.63 33.53 2.55
CA LEU A 364 27.25 32.44 1.77
C LEU A 364 26.35 31.88 0.65
N LEU A 365 25.21 32.52 0.36
CA LEU A 365 24.20 32.08 -0.62
C LEU A 365 24.58 32.37 -2.10
N SER A 366 25.86 32.34 -2.47
CA SER A 366 26.25 32.70 -3.85
C SER A 366 25.90 31.60 -4.88
N ASP A 367 25.76 30.35 -4.45
CA ASP A 367 25.43 29.21 -5.32
C ASP A 367 24.26 28.37 -4.75
N VAL A 368 23.08 28.56 -5.34
CA VAL A 368 21.84 27.88 -4.96
C VAL A 368 21.90 26.38 -5.31
N ALA A 369 22.53 26.04 -6.44
CA ALA A 369 22.64 24.66 -6.89
C ALA A 369 23.56 23.87 -5.96
N GLN A 370 24.71 24.44 -5.58
CA GLN A 370 25.61 23.84 -4.59
C GLN A 370 24.91 23.66 -3.24
N THR A 371 24.15 24.67 -2.80
CA THR A 371 23.39 24.60 -1.54
C THR A 371 22.37 23.46 -1.57
N ALA A 372 21.61 23.33 -2.65
CA ALA A 372 20.64 22.25 -2.84
C ALA A 372 21.33 20.87 -2.80
N GLN A 373 22.46 20.69 -3.48
CA GLN A 373 23.21 19.43 -3.44
C GLN A 373 23.72 19.08 -2.03
N CYS A 374 24.18 20.08 -1.25
CA CYS A 374 24.59 19.86 0.14
C CYS A 374 23.43 19.38 1.00
N GLN A 375 22.23 19.95 0.81
CA GLN A 375 21.03 19.52 1.54
C GLN A 375 20.61 18.10 1.20
N VAL A 376 20.70 17.70 -0.09
CA VAL A 376 20.42 16.32 -0.52
C VAL A 376 21.41 15.33 0.10
N ARG A 377 22.71 15.64 0.10
CA ARG A 377 23.71 14.81 0.80
C ARG A 377 23.45 14.71 2.30
N ALA A 378 23.12 15.82 2.93
CA ALA A 378 22.78 15.84 4.35
C ALA A 378 21.54 14.98 4.66
N GLN A 379 20.52 15.02 3.79
CA GLN A 379 19.34 14.16 3.93
C GLN A 379 19.71 12.68 3.82
N GLU A 380 20.52 12.31 2.84
CA GLU A 380 20.99 10.93 2.67
C GLU A 380 21.79 10.44 3.89
N LEU A 381 22.69 11.27 4.43
CA LEU A 381 23.44 10.95 5.65
C LEU A 381 22.51 10.80 6.86
N THR A 382 21.54 11.70 7.02
CA THR A 382 20.57 11.65 8.12
C THR A 382 19.70 10.39 8.03
N ARG A 383 19.26 10.04 6.82
CA ARG A 383 18.52 8.80 6.52
C ARG A 383 19.33 7.57 6.91
N ARG A 384 20.60 7.47 6.49
CA ARG A 384 21.46 6.33 6.82
C ARG A 384 21.70 6.19 8.32
N GLU A 385 21.84 7.30 9.04
CA GLU A 385 21.97 7.26 10.49
C GLU A 385 20.72 6.73 11.19
N LEU A 386 19.52 7.04 10.68
CA LEU A 386 18.26 6.59 11.29
C LEU A 386 17.84 5.18 10.82
N ARG A 387 17.99 4.87 9.53
CA ARG A 387 17.43 3.66 8.89
C ARG A 387 18.48 2.61 8.55
N GLY A 388 19.76 2.95 8.60
CA GLY A 388 20.84 2.09 8.10
C GLY A 388 21.02 2.19 6.58
N GLU A 389 21.75 1.23 6.02
CA GLU A 389 21.95 1.16 4.57
C GLU A 389 20.65 0.76 3.85
N PRO A 390 20.42 1.26 2.62
CA PRO A 390 19.23 0.91 1.84
C PRO A 390 19.08 -0.61 1.66
N VAL A 391 17.89 -1.13 1.96
CA VAL A 391 17.56 -2.54 1.79
C VAL A 391 17.33 -2.84 0.31
N THR A 392 17.93 -3.92 -0.19
CA THR A 392 17.63 -4.48 -1.52
C THR A 392 16.55 -5.54 -1.38
N PHE A 393 15.45 -5.39 -2.11
CA PHE A 393 14.38 -6.38 -2.13
C PHE A 393 14.59 -7.35 -3.28
N GLY A 394 14.20 -8.60 -3.04
CA GLY A 394 14.06 -9.61 -4.09
C GLY A 394 12.72 -9.45 -4.80
N GLN A 395 11.93 -10.52 -4.80
CA GLN A 395 10.62 -10.55 -5.45
C GLN A 395 9.57 -9.72 -4.67
N GLU A 396 8.50 -9.30 -5.34
CA GLU A 396 7.28 -8.82 -4.66
C GLU A 396 6.65 -9.95 -3.85
N LEU A 397 6.07 -9.65 -2.68
CA LEU A 397 5.48 -10.67 -1.81
C LEU A 397 4.40 -11.47 -2.55
N TRP A 398 3.51 -10.77 -3.24
CA TRP A 398 2.46 -11.41 -4.01
C TRP A 398 3.02 -12.29 -5.14
N VAL A 399 4.17 -11.92 -5.74
CA VAL A 399 4.85 -12.74 -6.76
C VAL A 399 5.46 -13.99 -6.13
N THR A 400 6.09 -13.88 -4.96
CA THR A 400 6.60 -15.02 -4.20
C THR A 400 5.46 -15.99 -3.86
N LYS A 401 4.37 -15.49 -3.29
CA LYS A 401 3.18 -16.29 -2.99
C LYS A 401 2.60 -16.96 -4.25
N ALA A 402 2.38 -16.19 -5.31
CA ALA A 402 1.88 -16.75 -6.57
C ALA A 402 2.77 -17.90 -7.07
N ASN A 403 4.10 -17.75 -7.00
CA ASN A 403 5.04 -18.81 -7.37
C ASN A 403 4.98 -20.04 -6.44
N GLU A 404 4.70 -19.89 -5.15
CA GLU A 404 4.46 -21.02 -4.24
C GLU A 404 3.20 -21.81 -4.65
N TYR A 405 2.09 -21.11 -4.94
CA TYR A 405 0.84 -21.73 -5.42
C TYR A 405 0.97 -22.38 -6.80
N LEU A 406 1.85 -21.87 -7.65
CA LEU A 406 2.15 -22.50 -8.95
C LEU A 406 2.82 -23.88 -8.79
N GLY A 407 3.47 -24.13 -7.65
CA GLY A 407 4.13 -25.39 -7.33
C GLY A 407 3.24 -26.46 -6.69
N THR A 408 1.98 -26.13 -6.37
CA THR A 408 1.05 -27.00 -5.64
C THR A 408 -0.05 -27.57 -6.55
N GLU A 409 -0.74 -28.63 -6.10
CA GLU A 409 -1.92 -29.19 -6.80
C GLU A 409 -3.17 -28.29 -6.70
N THR A 410 -3.13 -27.25 -5.87
CA THR A 410 -4.18 -26.23 -5.77
C THR A 410 -4.15 -25.29 -6.97
N ASN A 411 -5.34 -24.96 -7.51
CA ASN A 411 -5.46 -24.08 -8.66
C ASN A 411 -5.12 -22.63 -8.25
N PHE A 412 -3.95 -22.14 -8.63
CA PHE A 412 -3.68 -20.71 -8.76
C PHE A 412 -4.68 -20.11 -9.77
N GLU A 413 -5.75 -19.49 -9.27
CA GLU A 413 -6.76 -18.79 -10.09
C GLU A 413 -6.22 -17.41 -10.49
N TRP A 414 -6.06 -17.20 -11.80
CA TRP A 414 -5.40 -16.01 -12.33
C TRP A 414 -5.99 -15.56 -13.66
N GLY A 415 -6.27 -16.48 -14.59
CA GLY A 415 -6.90 -16.16 -15.86
C GLY A 415 -8.31 -15.55 -15.72
N TYR A 416 -8.81 -14.95 -16.80
CA TYR A 416 -10.20 -14.46 -16.87
C TYR A 416 -10.96 -15.08 -18.05
N VAL A 417 -12.26 -15.30 -17.88
CA VAL A 417 -13.17 -15.52 -19.01
C VAL A 417 -13.75 -14.17 -19.40
N ALA A 418 -13.75 -13.87 -20.70
CA ALA A 418 -14.25 -12.62 -21.23
C ALA A 418 -15.34 -12.85 -22.29
N TYR A 419 -16.30 -11.94 -22.38
CA TYR A 419 -17.41 -12.06 -23.32
C TYR A 419 -17.50 -10.87 -24.28
N ARG A 420 -17.71 -11.13 -25.57
CA ARG A 420 -18.23 -10.13 -26.51
C ARG A 420 -19.68 -9.86 -26.16
N LEU A 421 -19.97 -8.71 -25.54
CA LEU A 421 -21.30 -8.32 -25.07
C LEU A 421 -21.96 -7.27 -25.96
N SER A 422 -21.31 -6.89 -27.08
CA SER A 422 -21.81 -5.95 -28.06
C SER A 422 -21.48 -6.41 -29.47
N HIS A 423 -22.47 -6.32 -30.35
CA HIS A 423 -22.38 -6.68 -31.75
C HIS A 423 -22.70 -5.53 -32.71
N ASP A 424 -22.65 -4.30 -32.21
CA ASP A 424 -22.72 -3.08 -33.00
C ASP A 424 -21.55 -2.92 -33.98
N HIS A 425 -20.45 -3.62 -33.72
CA HIS A 425 -19.21 -3.61 -34.49
C HIS A 425 -19.12 -4.83 -35.40
N THR A 426 -18.46 -4.67 -36.56
CA THR A 426 -18.22 -5.80 -37.47
C THR A 426 -17.26 -6.83 -36.85
N ASP A 427 -17.20 -8.03 -37.42
CA ASP A 427 -16.27 -9.06 -36.93
C ASP A 427 -14.80 -8.65 -37.14
N GLU A 428 -14.51 -7.86 -38.19
CA GLU A 428 -13.18 -7.29 -38.40
C GLU A 428 -12.83 -6.25 -37.33
N GLU A 429 -13.78 -5.39 -36.96
CA GLU A 429 -13.61 -4.41 -35.88
C GLU A 429 -13.43 -5.11 -34.52
N TRP A 430 -14.17 -6.19 -34.29
CA TRP A 430 -14.03 -7.03 -33.10
C TRP A 430 -12.63 -7.65 -32.99
N GLU A 431 -12.12 -8.28 -34.05
CA GLU A 431 -10.77 -8.86 -34.03
C GLU A 431 -9.69 -7.77 -33.88
N ALA A 432 -9.89 -6.58 -34.46
CA ALA A 432 -9.01 -5.44 -34.26
C ALA A 432 -9.01 -4.94 -32.80
N PHE A 433 -10.18 -4.89 -32.15
CA PHE A 433 -10.30 -4.59 -30.72
C PHE A 433 -9.56 -5.62 -29.89
N LYS A 434 -9.87 -6.90 -30.12
CA LYS A 434 -9.32 -8.02 -29.35
C LYS A 434 -7.80 -8.04 -29.42
N SER A 435 -7.23 -7.87 -30.61
CA SER A 435 -5.78 -7.79 -30.80
C SER A 435 -5.15 -6.64 -30.01
N LYS A 436 -5.76 -5.45 -30.03
CA LYS A 436 -5.24 -4.29 -29.28
C LYS A 436 -5.36 -4.46 -27.77
N PHE A 437 -6.49 -5.02 -27.31
CA PHE A 437 -6.69 -5.33 -25.90
C PHE A 437 -5.67 -6.37 -25.41
N GLU A 438 -5.46 -7.46 -26.16
CA GLU A 438 -4.51 -8.50 -25.78
C GLU A 438 -3.06 -7.98 -25.75
N GLU A 439 -2.68 -7.12 -26.70
CA GLU A 439 -1.37 -6.43 -26.67
C GLU A 439 -1.24 -5.52 -25.45
N ASP A 440 -2.28 -4.74 -25.15
CA ASP A 440 -2.33 -3.82 -24.02
C ASP A 440 -2.17 -4.55 -22.69
N VAL A 441 -2.99 -5.58 -22.43
CA VAL A 441 -2.93 -6.31 -21.15
C VAL A 441 -1.70 -7.20 -21.02
N GLN A 442 -0.98 -7.54 -22.10
CA GLN A 442 0.27 -8.30 -22.01
C GLN A 442 1.47 -7.46 -21.56
N ASN A 443 1.39 -6.14 -21.67
CA ASN A 443 2.48 -5.22 -21.31
C ASN A 443 2.49 -4.92 -19.80
N TRP A 444 2.95 -5.83 -18.95
CA TRP A 444 2.95 -5.60 -17.50
C TRP A 444 4.11 -6.30 -16.77
N GLY A 445 4.43 -5.84 -15.57
CA GLY A 445 5.37 -6.48 -14.65
C GLY A 445 6.84 -6.44 -15.10
N ARG A 446 7.28 -5.37 -15.75
CA ARG A 446 8.67 -5.21 -16.23
C ARG A 446 9.67 -4.95 -15.11
N GLU A 447 9.18 -4.38 -14.02
CA GLU A 447 9.88 -4.09 -12.77
C GLU A 447 9.89 -5.29 -11.81
N LEU A 448 9.05 -6.28 -12.09
CA LEU A 448 8.84 -7.44 -11.23
C LEU A 448 9.85 -8.53 -11.54
N THR A 449 10.52 -9.01 -10.50
CA THR A 449 11.42 -10.16 -10.60
C THR A 449 10.65 -11.46 -10.41
N GLY A 450 10.82 -12.45 -11.29
CA GLY A 450 10.23 -13.78 -11.13
C GLY A 450 8.76 -13.89 -11.55
N VAL A 451 8.28 -12.97 -12.39
CA VAL A 451 6.88 -12.91 -12.84
C VAL A 451 6.64 -13.67 -14.16
N GLU A 452 7.68 -14.21 -14.77
CA GLU A 452 7.63 -14.75 -16.14
C GLU A 452 6.61 -15.89 -16.27
N VAL A 453 6.60 -16.81 -15.31
CA VAL A 453 5.65 -17.95 -15.28
C VAL A 453 4.21 -17.46 -15.06
N ILE A 454 4.04 -16.43 -14.23
CA ILE A 454 2.73 -15.81 -13.98
C ILE A 454 2.21 -15.15 -15.27
N ARG A 455 3.07 -14.42 -15.99
CA ARG A 455 2.74 -13.79 -17.28
C ARG A 455 2.36 -14.81 -18.35
N GLU A 456 3.03 -15.96 -18.42
CA GLU A 456 2.66 -17.05 -19.33
C GLU A 456 1.26 -17.62 -19.04
N ARG A 457 0.78 -17.49 -17.79
CA ARG A 457 -0.56 -17.92 -17.36
C ARG A 457 -1.61 -16.82 -17.41
N SER A 458 -1.23 -15.55 -17.53
CA SER A 458 -2.15 -14.42 -17.75
C SER A 458 -2.88 -14.56 -19.07
N LYS A 459 -4.04 -15.22 -19.06
CA LYS A 459 -4.84 -15.50 -20.26
C LYS A 459 -6.26 -15.00 -20.09
N VAL A 460 -6.79 -14.49 -21.20
CA VAL A 460 -8.19 -14.08 -21.33
C VAL A 460 -8.87 -15.02 -22.32
N TYR A 461 -9.88 -15.76 -21.85
CA TYR A 461 -10.63 -16.75 -22.63
C TYR A 461 -11.90 -16.12 -23.17
N TRP A 462 -11.86 -15.69 -24.43
CA TRP A 462 -12.98 -15.02 -25.08
C TRP A 462 -14.10 -15.97 -25.49
N ARG A 463 -15.34 -15.54 -25.25
CA ARG A 463 -16.58 -16.18 -25.70
C ARG A 463 -17.50 -15.14 -26.34
N ASP A 464 -18.39 -15.58 -27.21
CA ASP A 464 -19.41 -14.73 -27.82
C ASP A 464 -20.73 -14.88 -27.04
N ALA A 465 -21.28 -13.77 -26.55
CA ALA A 465 -22.54 -13.79 -25.79
C ALA A 465 -23.74 -14.15 -26.67
N ARG A 466 -23.69 -13.88 -27.97
CA ARG A 466 -24.76 -14.24 -28.93
C ARG A 466 -24.91 -15.74 -29.08
N ASP A 467 -23.80 -16.47 -29.09
CA ASP A 467 -23.79 -17.94 -29.16
C ASP A 467 -24.45 -18.59 -27.94
N LEU A 468 -24.59 -17.82 -26.85
CA LEU A 468 -25.18 -18.23 -25.58
C LEU A 468 -26.63 -17.72 -25.43
N GLY A 469 -27.17 -17.03 -26.43
CA GLY A 469 -28.52 -16.47 -26.41
C GLY A 469 -28.68 -15.24 -25.50
N ILE A 470 -27.58 -14.59 -25.11
CA ILE A 470 -27.59 -13.39 -24.27
C ILE A 470 -27.72 -12.16 -25.17
N SER A 471 -28.57 -11.21 -24.76
CA SER A 471 -28.76 -9.95 -25.49
C SER A 471 -27.61 -8.97 -25.24
N ASP A 472 -27.33 -8.10 -26.20
CA ASP A 472 -26.30 -7.06 -26.05
C ASP A 472 -26.55 -6.19 -24.81
N GLY A 473 -25.51 -6.03 -23.99
CA GLY A 473 -25.55 -5.26 -22.75
C GLY A 473 -26.28 -5.93 -21.56
N ASP A 474 -26.80 -7.17 -21.70
CA ASP A 474 -27.50 -7.87 -20.62
C ASP A 474 -26.50 -8.53 -19.63
N VAL A 475 -26.03 -7.72 -18.69
CA VAL A 475 -25.06 -8.13 -17.66
C VAL A 475 -25.64 -9.18 -16.71
N ASP A 476 -26.94 -9.13 -16.39
CA ASP A 476 -27.55 -10.06 -15.44
C ASP A 476 -27.72 -11.46 -16.02
N ALA A 477 -28.15 -11.55 -17.30
CA ALA A 477 -28.16 -12.82 -18.02
C ALA A 477 -26.74 -13.39 -18.18
N LEU A 478 -25.76 -12.52 -18.43
CA LEU A 478 -24.36 -12.93 -18.52
C LEU A 478 -23.83 -13.49 -17.19
N ARG A 479 -24.10 -12.83 -16.07
CA ARG A 479 -23.73 -13.29 -14.72
C ARG A 479 -24.30 -14.68 -14.45
N THR A 480 -25.59 -14.87 -14.70
CA THR A 480 -26.29 -16.15 -14.52
C THR A 480 -25.68 -17.27 -15.37
N GLN A 481 -25.33 -16.97 -16.62
CA GLN A 481 -24.70 -17.93 -17.52
C GLN A 481 -23.28 -18.29 -17.05
N PHE A 482 -22.51 -17.31 -16.60
CA PHE A 482 -21.15 -17.54 -16.08
C PHE A 482 -21.15 -18.38 -14.81
N GLN A 483 -22.06 -18.12 -13.86
CA GLN A 483 -22.25 -18.96 -12.67
C GLN A 483 -22.53 -20.43 -13.04
N SER A 484 -23.30 -20.68 -14.10
CA SER A 484 -23.53 -22.04 -14.60
C SER A 484 -22.28 -22.63 -15.28
N PHE A 485 -21.51 -21.79 -15.98
CA PHE A 485 -20.31 -22.22 -16.68
C PHE A 485 -19.14 -22.53 -15.74
N ARG A 486 -18.94 -21.77 -14.66
CA ARG A 486 -17.84 -21.98 -13.71
C ARG A 486 -17.93 -23.31 -12.94
N GLU A 487 -19.13 -23.88 -12.85
CA GLU A 487 -19.38 -25.22 -12.29
C GLU A 487 -19.25 -26.35 -13.33
N SER A 488 -19.03 -26.02 -14.61
CA SER A 488 -18.91 -27.01 -15.67
C SER A 488 -17.51 -27.60 -15.77
N ALA A 489 -17.42 -28.84 -16.26
CA ALA A 489 -16.14 -29.51 -16.51
C ALA A 489 -15.28 -28.83 -17.60
N ASP A 490 -15.89 -27.97 -18.42
CA ASP A 490 -15.24 -27.23 -19.49
C ASP A 490 -14.66 -25.89 -19.02
N PHE A 491 -14.85 -25.52 -17.75
CA PHE A 491 -14.28 -24.30 -17.20
C PHE A 491 -12.75 -24.41 -17.17
N PRO A 492 -12.01 -23.43 -17.73
CA PRO A 492 -10.56 -23.52 -17.76
C PRO A 492 -9.99 -23.57 -16.33
N SER A 493 -9.08 -24.51 -16.09
CA SER A 493 -8.28 -24.52 -14.86
C SER A 493 -7.50 -23.22 -14.73
N SER A 494 -7.34 -22.71 -13.51
CA SER A 494 -6.57 -21.49 -13.20
C SER A 494 -7.20 -20.17 -13.65
N VAL A 495 -8.53 -20.10 -13.75
CA VAL A 495 -9.28 -18.85 -14.02
C VAL A 495 -10.07 -18.44 -12.77
N HIS A 496 -10.13 -17.15 -12.50
CA HIS A 496 -11.00 -16.54 -11.49
C HIS A 496 -12.47 -16.97 -11.66
N LYS A 497 -13.09 -17.36 -10.54
CA LYS A 497 -14.50 -17.78 -10.49
C LYS A 497 -15.45 -16.71 -9.98
N ASP A 498 -14.90 -15.67 -9.37
CA ASP A 498 -15.60 -14.55 -8.75
C ASP A 498 -15.68 -13.33 -9.69
N ILE A 499 -14.79 -13.24 -10.68
CA ILE A 499 -14.73 -12.13 -11.63
C ILE A 499 -14.74 -12.64 -13.07
N LEU A 500 -15.64 -12.10 -13.89
CA LEU A 500 -15.64 -12.25 -15.34
C LEU A 500 -15.45 -10.91 -16.03
N LEU A 501 -14.99 -10.94 -17.29
CA LEU A 501 -14.81 -9.75 -18.11
C LEU A 501 -15.87 -9.66 -19.21
N ALA A 502 -16.18 -8.44 -19.64
CA ALA A 502 -17.05 -8.21 -20.80
C ALA A 502 -16.57 -7.03 -21.65
N ALA A 503 -16.84 -7.14 -22.96
CA ALA A 503 -16.64 -6.09 -23.94
C ALA A 503 -17.99 -5.61 -24.46
N ASP A 504 -18.52 -4.57 -23.81
CA ASP A 504 -19.66 -3.80 -24.31
C ASP A 504 -19.22 -2.83 -25.44
N LYS A 505 -20.17 -2.07 -25.99
CA LYS A 505 -19.88 -1.09 -27.02
C LYS A 505 -18.80 -0.09 -26.60
N GLY A 506 -18.87 0.40 -25.36
CA GLY A 506 -17.94 1.40 -24.83
C GLY A 506 -16.53 0.86 -24.66
N VAL A 507 -16.39 -0.40 -24.24
CA VAL A 507 -15.12 -1.13 -24.17
C VAL A 507 -14.49 -1.25 -25.55
N ILE A 508 -15.24 -1.74 -26.55
CA ILE A 508 -14.73 -1.92 -27.91
C ILE A 508 -14.30 -0.56 -28.49
N ASP A 509 -15.13 0.47 -28.29
CA ASP A 509 -14.84 1.83 -28.73
C ASP A 509 -13.60 2.43 -28.07
N SER A 510 -13.32 2.11 -26.81
CA SER A 510 -12.15 2.65 -26.10
C SER A 510 -10.81 2.31 -26.76
N TYR A 511 -10.71 1.13 -27.41
CA TYR A 511 -9.49 0.71 -28.13
C TYR A 511 -9.52 1.04 -29.62
N LEU A 512 -10.69 1.03 -30.26
CA LEU A 512 -10.80 1.34 -31.68
C LEU A 512 -10.73 2.85 -31.95
N ARG A 513 -11.26 3.66 -31.02
CA ARG A 513 -11.40 5.11 -31.14
C ARG A 513 -10.93 5.79 -29.85
N PRO A 514 -9.66 5.60 -29.45
CA PRO A 514 -9.15 6.17 -28.20
C PRO A 514 -9.18 7.70 -28.25
N THR A 515 -9.46 8.32 -27.10
CA THR A 515 -9.32 9.78 -26.93
C THR A 515 -8.25 10.06 -25.88
N PRO A 516 -7.65 11.26 -25.85
CA PRO A 516 -6.65 11.58 -24.82
C PRO A 516 -7.16 11.45 -23.38
N GLN A 517 -8.47 11.48 -23.16
CA GLN A 517 -9.11 11.35 -21.85
C GLN A 517 -9.65 9.93 -21.57
N GLN A 518 -9.57 9.02 -22.54
CA GLN A 518 -10.14 7.69 -22.49
C GLN A 518 -9.13 6.67 -23.03
N ASN A 519 -8.38 6.08 -22.11
CA ASN A 519 -7.53 4.94 -22.38
C ASN A 519 -8.37 3.67 -22.54
N GLY A 520 -7.77 2.62 -23.10
CA GLY A 520 -8.41 1.31 -23.23
C GLY A 520 -8.82 0.74 -21.87
N PHE A 521 -10.04 0.23 -21.76
CA PHE A 521 -10.56 -0.39 -20.54
C PHE A 521 -11.41 -1.61 -20.86
N VAL A 522 -11.63 -2.47 -19.86
CA VAL A 522 -12.52 -3.63 -19.91
C VAL A 522 -13.55 -3.54 -18.79
N MET A 523 -14.73 -4.15 -18.99
CA MET A 523 -15.72 -4.28 -17.93
C MET A 523 -15.39 -5.50 -17.08
N ALA A 524 -15.12 -5.32 -15.79
CA ALA A 524 -15.02 -6.38 -14.81
C ALA A 524 -16.37 -6.50 -14.07
N ILE A 525 -16.90 -7.72 -14.00
CA ILE A 525 -18.21 -8.03 -13.44
C ILE A 525 -18.01 -9.00 -12.29
N ASP A 526 -18.62 -8.66 -11.16
CA ASP A 526 -18.73 -9.52 -9.99
C ASP A 526 -19.75 -10.62 -10.28
N ALA A 527 -19.26 -11.86 -10.28
CA ALA A 527 -20.04 -13.04 -10.62
C ALA A 527 -21.10 -13.37 -9.56
N ASP A 528 -20.91 -12.96 -8.31
CA ASP A 528 -21.75 -13.31 -7.18
C ASP A 528 -22.60 -12.15 -6.67
N TYR A 529 -22.47 -10.97 -7.27
CA TYR A 529 -23.33 -9.82 -6.96
C TYR A 529 -24.83 -10.11 -7.13
N ASP A 530 -25.58 -10.00 -6.03
CA ASP A 530 -27.04 -10.02 -6.01
C ASP A 530 -27.59 -8.62 -5.71
N PRO A 531 -28.30 -7.96 -6.65
CA PRO A 531 -28.91 -6.65 -6.41
C PRO A 531 -29.99 -6.65 -5.32
N ASN A 532 -30.48 -7.82 -4.91
CA ASN A 532 -31.46 -7.96 -3.83
C ASN A 532 -30.82 -8.17 -2.46
N GLU A 533 -29.53 -8.51 -2.41
CA GLU A 533 -28.78 -8.63 -1.17
C GLU A 533 -28.34 -7.23 -0.74
N ILE A 534 -29.19 -6.59 0.09
CA ILE A 534 -28.82 -5.33 0.73
C ILE A 534 -27.95 -5.67 1.93
N ASP A 535 -26.64 -5.71 1.73
CA ASP A 535 -25.70 -5.54 2.84
C ASP A 535 -25.80 -4.09 3.32
N GLY A 536 -26.79 -3.82 4.17
CA GLY A 536 -27.12 -2.48 4.63
C GLY A 536 -25.99 -1.82 5.42
N GLU A 537 -25.01 -2.58 5.89
CA GLU A 537 -23.86 -2.07 6.63
C GLU A 537 -22.70 -1.71 5.70
N ARG A 538 -22.49 -2.49 4.63
CA ARG A 538 -21.43 -2.21 3.65
C ARG A 538 -21.89 -1.33 2.49
N ALA A 539 -23.18 -1.19 2.23
CA ALA A 539 -23.70 -0.38 1.12
C ALA A 539 -23.17 1.07 1.13
N ASP A 540 -22.96 1.63 2.32
CA ASP A 540 -22.40 2.98 2.49
C ASP A 540 -20.88 3.05 2.17
N GLU A 541 -20.15 1.92 2.18
CA GLU A 541 -18.74 1.84 1.80
C GLU A 541 -18.50 1.91 0.28
N SER A 542 -19.52 1.55 -0.52
CA SER A 542 -19.47 1.55 -2.00
C SER A 542 -20.80 2.00 -2.62
N PRO A 543 -21.15 3.29 -2.45
CA PRO A 543 -22.46 3.79 -2.86
C PRO A 543 -22.67 3.66 -4.37
N GLY A 544 -23.82 3.10 -4.75
CA GLY A 544 -24.22 2.95 -6.15
C GLY A 544 -23.49 1.84 -6.92
N TYR A 545 -22.79 0.93 -6.23
CA TYR A 545 -22.20 -0.23 -6.86
C TYR A 545 -23.26 -1.20 -7.42
N THR A 546 -23.08 -1.62 -8.67
CA THR A 546 -24.03 -2.50 -9.38
C THR A 546 -23.42 -3.84 -9.77
N GLY A 547 -22.38 -4.30 -9.07
CA GLY A 547 -21.65 -5.51 -9.42
C GLY A 547 -20.73 -5.36 -10.64
N VAL A 548 -20.41 -4.12 -11.04
CA VAL A 548 -19.63 -3.83 -12.25
C VAL A 548 -18.67 -2.67 -12.02
N VAL A 549 -17.41 -2.83 -12.45
CA VAL A 549 -16.41 -1.76 -12.52
C VAL A 549 -15.71 -1.83 -13.87
N ARG A 550 -15.49 -0.70 -14.54
CA ARG A 550 -14.59 -0.68 -15.70
C ARG A 550 -13.16 -0.50 -15.21
N VAL A 551 -12.23 -1.29 -15.73
CA VAL A 551 -10.83 -1.29 -15.30
C VAL A 551 -9.95 -0.99 -16.50
N LEU A 552 -8.98 -0.09 -16.36
CA LEU A 552 -7.99 0.14 -17.40
C LEU A 552 -7.31 -1.17 -17.77
N GLY A 553 -7.11 -1.44 -19.07
CA GLY A 553 -6.43 -2.66 -19.50
C GLY A 553 -5.02 -2.76 -18.91
N SER A 554 -4.36 -1.61 -18.75
CA SER A 554 -3.04 -1.50 -18.12
C SER A 554 -2.98 -1.92 -16.66
N LEU A 555 -4.12 -2.01 -15.96
CA LEU A 555 -4.22 -2.36 -14.53
C LEU A 555 -4.74 -3.79 -14.29
N LEU A 556 -5.05 -4.55 -15.35
CA LEU A 556 -5.69 -5.86 -15.19
C LEU A 556 -4.80 -6.85 -14.42
N TRP A 557 -3.50 -6.85 -14.69
CA TRP A 557 -2.56 -7.88 -14.21
C TRP A 557 -1.52 -7.41 -13.21
N ASP A 558 -1.16 -6.13 -13.21
CA ASP A 558 -0.22 -5.54 -12.25
C ASP A 558 -0.93 -4.83 -11.08
N ASP A 559 -2.27 -4.73 -11.14
CA ASP A 559 -3.09 -4.07 -10.11
C ASP A 559 -4.25 -4.95 -9.62
N LEU A 560 -5.29 -5.15 -10.44
CA LEU A 560 -6.49 -5.91 -10.06
C LEU A 560 -6.14 -7.36 -9.72
N GLY A 561 -5.36 -8.04 -10.57
CA GLY A 561 -4.93 -9.41 -10.34
C GLY A 561 -4.27 -9.62 -8.97
N PRO A 562 -3.20 -8.88 -8.63
CA PRO A 562 -2.56 -8.97 -7.31
C PRO A 562 -3.51 -8.63 -6.15
N LEU A 563 -4.36 -7.61 -6.28
CA LEU A 563 -5.31 -7.23 -5.23
C LEU A 563 -6.35 -8.32 -4.93
N VAL A 564 -6.85 -9.00 -5.97
CA VAL A 564 -7.80 -10.10 -5.83
C VAL A 564 -7.09 -11.35 -5.31
N PHE A 565 -5.92 -11.68 -5.87
CA PHE A 565 -5.12 -12.84 -5.44
C PHE A 565 -4.73 -12.75 -3.96
N MET A 566 -4.33 -11.56 -3.50
CA MET A 566 -3.97 -11.30 -2.10
C MET A 566 -5.18 -11.02 -1.21
N GLN A 567 -6.41 -11.19 -1.72
CA GLN A 567 -7.66 -10.97 -0.99
C GLN A 567 -7.73 -9.59 -0.31
N THR A 568 -7.17 -8.58 -0.96
CA THR A 568 -7.03 -7.23 -0.41
C THR A 568 -8.23 -6.36 -0.76
N GLN A 569 -8.58 -6.31 -2.04
CA GLN A 569 -9.64 -5.47 -2.59
C GLN A 569 -10.28 -6.19 -3.77
N HIS A 570 -11.59 -6.35 -3.74
CA HIS A 570 -12.39 -6.83 -4.87
C HIS A 570 -13.03 -5.65 -5.59
N LEU A 571 -13.86 -5.94 -6.60
CA LEU A 571 -14.52 -4.92 -7.41
C LEU A 571 -15.39 -3.96 -6.57
N PHE A 572 -16.03 -4.48 -5.52
CA PHE A 572 -16.79 -3.68 -4.56
C PHE A 572 -15.91 -2.60 -3.93
N GLU A 573 -14.71 -2.93 -3.46
CA GLU A 573 -13.81 -1.99 -2.80
C GLU A 573 -13.14 -1.02 -3.77
N LEU A 574 -13.03 -1.37 -5.05
CA LEU A 574 -12.46 -0.50 -6.10
C LEU A 574 -13.46 0.49 -6.68
N TRP A 575 -14.77 0.18 -6.67
CA TRP A 575 -15.81 1.05 -7.21
C TRP A 575 -15.76 2.50 -6.71
N PRO A 576 -15.57 2.79 -5.40
CA PRO A 576 -15.44 4.16 -4.92
C PRO A 576 -14.35 5.00 -5.57
N LEU A 577 -13.28 4.36 -6.05
CA LEU A 577 -12.17 5.02 -6.75
C LEU A 577 -12.50 5.28 -8.24
N ALA A 578 -13.54 4.63 -8.76
CA ALA A 578 -14.03 4.73 -10.13
C ALA A 578 -15.31 5.56 -10.26
N MET A 579 -16.12 5.68 -9.20
CA MET A 579 -17.49 6.22 -9.27
C MET A 579 -17.57 7.69 -9.71
N LYS A 580 -16.51 8.47 -9.50
CA LYS A 580 -16.40 9.87 -9.96
C LYS A 580 -16.00 9.97 -11.44
N HIS A 581 -15.48 8.91 -12.04
CA HIS A 581 -15.12 8.89 -13.45
C HIS A 581 -16.40 8.86 -14.32
N PRO A 582 -16.51 9.67 -15.40
CA PRO A 582 -17.73 9.74 -16.22
C PRO A 582 -18.20 8.39 -16.81
N LEU A 583 -17.27 7.45 -16.98
CA LEU A 583 -17.52 6.09 -17.48
C LEU A 583 -17.41 5.00 -16.39
N GLY A 584 -17.20 5.37 -15.12
CA GLY A 584 -16.99 4.43 -14.02
C GLY A 584 -15.72 3.59 -14.18
N VAL A 585 -14.62 4.22 -14.64
CA VAL A 585 -13.34 3.55 -14.89
C VAL A 585 -12.43 3.73 -13.68
N TYR A 586 -11.94 2.62 -13.16
CA TYR A 586 -10.87 2.56 -12.17
C TYR A 586 -9.53 2.80 -12.88
N GLU A 587 -8.87 3.91 -12.52
CA GLU A 587 -7.61 4.38 -13.12
C GLU A 587 -6.41 4.25 -12.17
N GLY A 588 -6.62 3.71 -10.96
CA GLY A 588 -5.60 3.51 -9.93
C GLY A 588 -6.04 3.95 -8.52
N PRO A 589 -5.13 3.86 -7.53
CA PRO A 589 -5.47 3.90 -6.11
C PRO A 589 -5.86 5.26 -5.53
N LEU A 590 -5.66 6.37 -6.27
CA LEU A 590 -6.05 7.72 -5.81
C LEU A 590 -7.36 8.24 -6.44
N GLY A 591 -7.96 7.48 -7.37
CA GLY A 591 -9.08 7.98 -8.18
C GLY A 591 -8.71 9.26 -8.95
N ARG A 592 -9.70 9.88 -9.63
CA ARG A 592 -9.54 11.28 -10.07
C ARG A 592 -9.85 12.19 -8.87
N MET A 593 -8.85 12.95 -8.44
CA MET A 593 -8.97 14.01 -7.44
C MET A 593 -9.97 15.09 -7.88
#